data_AF-A0A918IIG2-F1
#
_entry.id   AF-A0A918IIG2-F1
#
_cell.length_a   1.000
_cell.length_b   1.000
_cell.length_c   1.000
_cell.angle_alpha   90.00
_cell.angle_beta   90.00
_cell.angle_gamma   90.00
#
_symmetry.space_group_name_H-M   'P 1'
#
loop_
_entity.id
_entity.type
_entity.pdbx_description
1 polymer ?
#
loop_
_entity_poly.entity_id
_entity_poly.type
_entity_poly.pdbx_seq_one_letter_code
_entity_poly.pdbx_strand_id
1 'polypeptide(L)'
;MATRLGLSLPQMRQYSIGRDVPDVARAAEAIGYDSLWVFERALFPEPATQGLYGIEGLPWPDEYRDVADPLVTLALAAAATERAELGSSVLVAPLHVPFQLAKALASLDAASGGRVIAGFGTGWSLDEYAASAVRPFEERGAALDEIIEVCRAVWGPDPVVYEGRLTRIASAVVGPKPARPIPVMLAAGNRRAWRRLVDHADGWLPVGMGAEQVAAQWRQVRELAEQRGRTEPIRTVLRVNTVRLPKAYEGADRRPFQGSVDQIVEDLAEHAAIGLEEILVDLQGNARDARELKDVAAEVFEKARAAGI
;
A
#
# COMPACT_ATOMS: atom_id res chain seq x y z
N MET A 1 -20.18 -7.17 -9.30
CA MET A 1 -19.10 -8.08 -8.87
C MET A 1 -18.88 -7.85 -7.39
N ALA A 2 -18.57 -8.89 -6.63
CA ALA A 2 -18.18 -8.76 -5.22
C ALA A 2 -16.92 -7.88 -5.11
N THR A 3 -16.80 -7.08 -4.06
CA THR A 3 -15.62 -6.28 -3.75
C THR A 3 -14.45 -7.22 -3.46
N ARG A 4 -13.28 -6.89 -4.01
CA ARG A 4 -12.07 -7.67 -3.77
C ARG A 4 -11.55 -7.43 -2.36
N LEU A 5 -10.89 -8.43 -1.78
CA LEU A 5 -10.31 -8.33 -0.44
C LEU A 5 -8.81 -8.58 -0.49
N GLY A 6 -8.04 -7.64 0.04
CA GLY A 6 -6.60 -7.76 0.26
C GLY A 6 -6.26 -7.90 1.73
N LEU A 7 -5.10 -8.49 2.03
CA LEU A 7 -4.61 -8.67 3.40
C LEU A 7 -3.21 -8.07 3.58
N SER A 8 -2.95 -7.42 4.71
CA SER A 8 -1.58 -7.00 5.07
C SER A 8 -0.70 -8.18 5.49
N LEU A 9 0.55 -8.19 5.03
CA LEU A 9 1.54 -9.20 5.39
C LEU A 9 2.24 -8.87 6.71
N PRO A 10 2.72 -9.89 7.45
CA PRO A 10 3.33 -9.71 8.77
C PRO A 10 4.74 -9.11 8.69
N GLN A 11 4.87 -7.79 8.91
CA GLN A 11 6.15 -7.06 8.89
C GLN A 11 6.65 -6.63 10.28
N MET A 12 5.80 -6.66 11.31
CA MET A 12 6.10 -6.09 12.63
C MET A 12 6.86 -7.03 13.58
N ARG A 13 7.42 -6.49 14.69
CA ARG A 13 8.28 -7.19 15.68
C ARG A 13 7.85 -8.59 16.13
N GLN A 14 6.55 -8.86 16.19
CA GLN A 14 6.03 -10.12 16.69
C GLN A 14 6.17 -11.27 15.67
N TYR A 15 6.63 -10.98 14.45
CA TYR A 15 6.72 -11.94 13.36
C TYR A 15 8.17 -12.26 12.98
N SER A 16 8.42 -13.52 12.66
CA SER A 16 9.66 -13.96 12.03
C SER A 16 9.48 -13.98 10.52
N ILE A 17 9.98 -12.96 9.81
CA ILE A 17 9.66 -12.79 8.38
C ILE A 17 9.92 -14.02 7.52
N GLY A 18 11.03 -14.73 7.73
CA GLY A 18 11.39 -15.90 6.92
C GLY A 18 10.45 -17.10 7.11
N ARG A 19 9.78 -17.19 8.26
CA ARG A 19 8.82 -18.26 8.57
C ARG A 19 7.38 -17.80 8.34
N ASP A 20 7.04 -16.63 8.88
CA ASP A 20 5.66 -16.18 9.03
C ASP A 20 5.13 -15.52 7.76
N VAL A 21 5.95 -14.79 6.98
CA VAL A 21 5.48 -14.17 5.73
C VAL A 21 5.06 -15.22 4.70
N PRO A 22 5.87 -16.25 4.36
CA PRO A 22 5.44 -17.31 3.45
C PRO A 22 4.21 -18.07 3.95
N ASP A 23 4.11 -18.28 5.26
CA ASP A 23 3.02 -19.05 5.86
C ASP A 23 1.68 -18.30 5.85
N VAL A 24 1.70 -17.02 6.22
CA VAL A 24 0.52 -16.16 6.15
C VAL A 24 0.12 -15.91 4.70
N ALA A 25 1.08 -15.68 3.79
CA ALA A 25 0.79 -15.49 2.37
C ALA A 25 0.07 -16.71 1.75
N ARG A 26 0.57 -17.93 1.98
CA ARG A 26 -0.09 -19.18 1.56
C ARG A 26 -1.50 -19.30 2.13
N ALA A 27 -1.66 -19.03 3.43
CA ALA A 27 -2.95 -19.15 4.08
C ALA A 27 -3.95 -18.13 3.53
N ALA A 28 -3.56 -16.87 3.35
CA ALA A 28 -4.41 -15.83 2.81
C ALA A 28 -4.89 -16.15 1.38
N GLU A 29 -3.99 -16.64 0.51
CA GLU A 29 -4.35 -17.08 -0.84
C GLU A 29 -5.28 -18.29 -0.84
N ALA A 30 -5.10 -19.23 0.10
CA ALA A 30 -5.97 -20.39 0.28
C ALA A 30 -7.35 -20.03 0.83
N ILE A 31 -7.43 -19.04 1.73
CA ILE A 31 -8.69 -18.48 2.26
C ILE A 31 -9.48 -17.80 1.13
N GLY A 32 -8.78 -17.13 0.21
CA GLY A 32 -9.38 -16.49 -0.97
C GLY A 32 -9.17 -14.99 -1.04
N TYR A 33 -8.23 -14.42 -0.28
CA TYR A 33 -7.79 -13.04 -0.49
C TYR A 33 -7.21 -12.87 -1.90
N ASP A 34 -7.58 -11.78 -2.55
CA ASP A 34 -7.22 -11.46 -3.94
C ASP A 34 -5.79 -10.89 -4.04
N SER A 35 -5.29 -10.31 -2.96
CA SER A 35 -4.03 -9.57 -2.92
C SER A 35 -3.40 -9.53 -1.53
N LEU A 36 -2.08 -9.34 -1.50
CA LEU A 36 -1.24 -9.31 -0.31
C LEU A 36 -0.42 -8.02 -0.30
N TRP A 37 -0.40 -7.33 0.83
CA TRP A 37 0.11 -5.96 0.89
C TRP A 37 1.13 -5.73 1.98
N VAL A 38 2.12 -4.90 1.65
CA VAL A 38 3.14 -4.41 2.59
C VAL A 38 3.05 -2.89 2.75
N PHE A 39 3.68 -2.35 3.78
CA PHE A 39 3.92 -0.91 3.94
C PHE A 39 5.39 -0.66 4.26
N GLU A 40 5.85 0.57 4.02
CA GLU A 40 7.22 0.94 4.30
C GLU A 40 7.32 1.83 5.53
N ARG A 41 8.26 1.48 6.41
CA ARG A 41 8.80 2.30 7.49
C ARG A 41 10.27 1.99 7.64
N ALA A 42 11.11 2.99 7.41
CA ALA A 42 12.55 2.79 7.32
C ALA A 42 13.22 2.83 8.70
N LEU A 43 12.68 3.62 9.63
CA LEU A 43 13.19 3.73 10.98
C LEU A 43 12.12 4.19 11.99
N PHE A 44 12.51 4.14 13.25
CA PHE A 44 11.82 4.78 14.37
C PHE A 44 12.79 5.78 15.04
N PRO A 45 12.46 7.08 15.09
CA PRO A 45 13.35 8.08 15.64
C PRO A 45 13.24 8.15 17.17
N GLU A 46 14.38 8.27 17.85
CA GLU A 46 14.45 8.38 19.31
C GLU A 46 15.59 9.33 19.73
N PRO A 47 15.28 10.58 20.14
CA PRO A 47 13.96 11.21 20.14
C PRO A 47 13.44 11.52 18.73
N ALA A 48 12.11 11.63 18.57
CA ALA A 48 11.49 12.01 17.31
C ALA A 48 11.63 13.51 17.01
N THR A 49 12.00 13.87 15.77
CA THR A 49 12.03 15.27 15.32
C THR A 49 10.62 15.87 15.22
N GLN A 50 9.62 15.02 14.95
CA GLN A 50 8.21 15.40 14.86
C GLN A 50 7.27 14.28 15.34
N GLY A 51 6.04 14.63 15.71
CA GLY A 51 4.99 13.64 15.98
C GLY A 51 4.52 12.90 14.72
N LEU A 52 3.67 11.90 14.91
CA LEU A 52 3.12 11.08 13.84
C LEU A 52 2.39 11.97 12.81
N TYR A 53 2.70 11.80 11.53
CA TYR A 53 2.20 12.63 10.42
C TYR A 53 2.52 14.14 10.55
N GLY A 54 3.49 14.52 11.38
CA GLY A 54 3.82 15.91 11.70
C GLY A 54 2.83 16.57 12.66
N ILE A 55 1.94 15.80 13.30
CA ILE A 55 0.99 16.30 14.29
C ILE A 55 1.72 16.44 15.64
N GLU A 56 1.77 17.66 16.17
CA GLU A 56 2.44 17.95 17.43
C GLU A 56 1.87 17.11 18.59
N GLY A 57 2.76 16.53 19.39
CA GLY A 57 2.40 15.71 20.55
C GLY A 57 1.83 14.32 20.24
N LEU A 58 1.52 14.00 18.98
CA LEU A 58 1.03 12.68 18.61
C LEU A 58 2.19 11.67 18.57
N PRO A 59 2.25 10.67 19.47
CA PRO A 59 3.37 9.75 19.53
C PRO A 59 3.42 8.84 18.30
N TRP A 60 4.62 8.41 17.95
CA TRP A 60 4.80 7.33 16.98
C TRP A 60 4.33 6.01 17.59
N PRO A 61 3.52 5.21 16.86
CA PRO A 61 3.15 3.86 17.27
C PRO A 61 4.38 2.98 17.53
N ASP A 62 4.40 2.30 18.68
CA ASP A 62 5.53 1.49 19.14
C ASP A 62 5.83 0.31 18.20
N GLU A 63 4.81 -0.17 17.48
CA GLU A 63 4.95 -1.25 16.49
C GLU A 63 5.84 -0.85 15.31
N TYR A 64 6.05 0.46 15.08
CA TYR A 64 6.94 0.94 14.03
C TYR A 64 8.43 0.83 14.35
N ARG A 65 8.80 0.43 15.57
CA ARG A 65 10.21 0.20 15.96
C ARG A 65 10.86 -0.96 15.21
N ASP A 66 10.06 -1.86 14.66
CA ASP A 66 10.53 -3.04 13.95
C ASP A 66 9.54 -3.33 12.82
N VAL A 67 9.92 -2.92 11.61
CA VAL A 67 9.14 -3.13 10.39
C VAL A 67 10.10 -3.66 9.33
N ALA A 68 9.85 -4.88 8.87
CA ALA A 68 10.66 -5.50 7.85
C ALA A 68 10.58 -4.78 6.49
N ASP A 69 11.68 -4.85 5.72
CA ASP A 69 11.75 -4.28 4.39
C ASP A 69 10.59 -4.78 3.50
N PRO A 70 9.85 -3.86 2.85
CA PRO A 70 8.67 -4.22 2.07
C PRO A 70 8.99 -5.07 0.84
N LEU A 71 10.12 -4.83 0.15
CA LEU A 71 10.47 -5.57 -1.07
C LEU A 71 10.96 -6.98 -0.74
N VAL A 72 11.70 -7.15 0.37
CA VAL A 72 12.07 -8.47 0.90
C VAL A 72 10.81 -9.26 1.31
N THR A 73 9.87 -8.60 2.00
CA THR A 73 8.61 -9.22 2.42
C THR A 73 7.78 -9.66 1.20
N LEU A 74 7.66 -8.81 0.18
CA LEU A 74 6.97 -9.17 -1.06
C LEU A 74 7.68 -10.30 -1.83
N ALA A 75 9.01 -10.35 -1.82
CA ALA A 75 9.75 -11.44 -2.46
C ALA A 75 9.49 -12.80 -1.78
N LEU A 76 9.40 -12.82 -0.45
CA LEU A 76 9.03 -14.01 0.32
C LEU A 76 7.59 -14.45 0.01
N ALA A 77 6.65 -13.51 -0.07
CA ALA A 77 5.27 -13.80 -0.46
C ALA A 77 5.17 -14.29 -1.91
N ALA A 78 5.91 -13.68 -2.84
CA ALA A 78 5.95 -14.07 -4.24
C ALA A 78 6.39 -15.52 -4.42
N ALA A 79 7.42 -15.95 -3.69
CA ALA A 79 7.92 -17.32 -3.74
C ALA A 79 6.96 -18.35 -3.10
N ALA A 80 6.03 -17.89 -2.26
CA ALA A 80 5.12 -18.75 -1.51
C ALA A 80 3.71 -18.83 -2.10
N THR A 81 3.40 -18.05 -3.14
CA THR A 81 2.05 -17.88 -3.69
C THR A 81 2.07 -17.91 -5.22
N GLU A 82 0.93 -18.22 -5.83
CA GLU A 82 0.84 -18.38 -7.28
C GLU A 82 -0.12 -17.39 -7.96
N ARG A 83 -1.09 -16.83 -7.22
CA ARG A 83 -2.22 -16.08 -7.79
C ARG A 83 -2.36 -14.66 -7.25
N ALA A 84 -2.24 -14.48 -5.94
CA ALA A 84 -2.54 -13.21 -5.27
C ALA A 84 -1.67 -12.07 -5.79
N GLU A 85 -2.27 -10.92 -6.06
CA GLU A 85 -1.52 -9.71 -6.41
C GLU A 85 -0.67 -9.26 -5.21
N LEU A 86 0.50 -8.66 -5.48
CA LEU A 86 1.52 -8.31 -4.50
C LEU A 86 1.72 -6.80 -4.50
N GLY A 87 1.13 -6.12 -3.53
CA GLY A 87 1.05 -4.65 -3.51
C GLY A 87 1.83 -4.00 -2.38
N SER A 88 2.16 -2.74 -2.55
CA SER A 88 2.63 -1.87 -1.46
C SER A 88 1.62 -0.77 -1.17
N SER A 89 1.30 -0.52 0.10
CA SER A 89 0.42 0.59 0.52
C SER A 89 1.02 1.30 1.73
N VAL A 90 2.12 2.02 1.61
CA VAL A 90 2.86 2.32 0.37
C VAL A 90 4.36 2.10 0.55
N LEU A 91 5.08 1.97 -0.57
CA LEU A 91 6.50 2.31 -0.62
C LEU A 91 6.63 3.83 -0.60
N VAL A 92 7.48 4.36 0.27
CA VAL A 92 7.84 5.78 0.30
C VAL A 92 8.88 6.02 -0.79
N ALA A 93 8.43 6.03 -2.04
CA ALA A 93 9.30 6.00 -3.21
C ALA A 93 10.46 7.01 -3.19
N PRO A 94 10.29 8.27 -2.71
CA PRO A 94 11.41 9.23 -2.66
C PRO A 94 12.56 8.87 -1.69
N LEU A 95 12.39 7.88 -0.81
CA LEU A 95 13.48 7.34 0.03
C LEU A 95 14.39 6.38 -0.74
N HIS A 96 14.03 6.03 -1.98
CA HIS A 96 14.77 5.06 -2.79
C HIS A 96 15.52 5.75 -3.93
N VAL A 97 16.61 5.12 -4.38
CA VAL A 97 17.26 5.50 -5.64
C VAL A 97 16.35 5.11 -6.81
N PRO A 98 15.92 6.05 -7.68
CA PRO A 98 14.85 5.81 -8.65
C PRO A 98 15.09 4.60 -9.57
N PHE A 99 16.31 4.50 -10.13
CA PHE A 99 16.67 3.38 -11.00
C PHE A 99 16.69 2.03 -10.26
N GLN A 100 17.18 2.00 -9.02
CA GLN A 100 17.25 0.77 -8.22
C GLN A 100 15.85 0.29 -7.83
N LEU A 101 14.96 1.19 -7.43
CA LEU A 101 13.57 0.87 -7.14
C LEU A 101 12.86 0.31 -8.38
N ALA A 102 12.98 0.99 -9.52
CA ALA A 102 12.40 0.54 -10.78
C ALA A 102 12.90 -0.87 -11.18
N LYS A 103 14.21 -1.12 -11.03
CA LYS A 103 14.85 -2.40 -11.30
C LYS A 103 14.36 -3.51 -10.35
N ALA A 104 14.25 -3.21 -9.06
CA ALA A 104 13.80 -4.16 -8.05
C ALA A 104 12.36 -4.59 -8.30
N LEU A 105 11.46 -3.63 -8.54
CA LEU A 105 10.05 -3.89 -8.85
C LEU A 105 9.89 -4.70 -10.15
N ALA A 106 10.64 -4.38 -11.21
CA ALA A 106 10.63 -5.17 -12.44
C ALA A 106 11.08 -6.62 -12.23
N SER A 107 12.08 -6.81 -11.37
CA SER A 107 12.61 -8.15 -11.06
C SER A 107 11.65 -8.95 -10.20
N LEU A 108 11.01 -8.31 -9.22
CA LEU A 108 9.96 -8.92 -8.40
C LEU A 108 8.72 -9.27 -9.25
N ASP A 109 8.32 -8.39 -10.18
CA ASP A 109 7.21 -8.64 -11.09
C ASP A 109 7.48 -9.85 -11.99
N ALA A 110 8.66 -9.89 -12.63
CA ALA A 110 9.08 -11.04 -13.42
C ALA A 110 9.13 -12.34 -12.59
N ALA A 111 9.67 -12.28 -11.35
CA ALA A 111 9.77 -13.43 -10.46
C ALA A 111 8.40 -13.93 -9.97
N SER A 112 7.42 -13.03 -9.81
CA SER A 112 6.07 -13.37 -9.37
C SER A 112 5.14 -13.78 -10.52
N GLY A 113 5.59 -13.70 -11.78
CA GLY A 113 4.73 -13.95 -12.95
C GLY A 113 3.76 -12.81 -13.25
N GLY A 114 4.15 -11.57 -12.92
CA GLY A 114 3.36 -10.38 -13.22
C GLY A 114 2.47 -9.90 -12.08
N ARG A 115 2.68 -10.29 -10.82
CA ARG A 115 1.68 -10.02 -9.77
C ARG A 115 1.86 -8.69 -9.05
N VAL A 116 2.86 -7.88 -9.40
CA VAL A 116 3.23 -6.69 -8.61
C VAL A 116 2.28 -5.52 -8.87
N ILE A 117 1.93 -4.81 -7.79
CA ILE A 117 1.29 -3.49 -7.79
C ILE A 117 2.23 -2.51 -7.08
N ALA A 118 2.69 -1.49 -7.79
CA ALA A 118 3.57 -0.46 -7.26
C ALA A 118 2.76 0.66 -6.61
N GLY A 119 2.40 0.49 -5.33
CA GLY A 119 1.74 1.56 -4.59
C GLY A 119 2.75 2.48 -3.89
N PHE A 120 2.75 3.74 -4.29
CA PHE A 120 3.70 4.75 -3.87
C PHE A 120 3.05 5.86 -3.03
N GLY A 121 3.86 6.43 -2.15
CA GLY A 121 3.54 7.70 -1.50
C GLY A 121 4.79 8.55 -1.29
N THR A 122 4.56 9.80 -0.94
CA THR A 122 5.68 10.72 -0.65
C THR A 122 6.24 10.54 0.75
N GLY A 123 5.55 9.85 1.66
CA GLY A 123 5.94 9.82 3.07
C GLY A 123 5.82 11.18 3.75
N TRP A 124 6.09 11.18 5.05
CA TRP A 124 5.83 12.31 5.93
C TRP A 124 6.92 12.54 6.99
N SER A 125 7.75 11.53 7.30
CA SER A 125 8.76 11.64 8.35
C SER A 125 9.98 12.44 7.90
N LEU A 126 10.32 13.50 8.64
CA LEU A 126 11.59 14.21 8.44
C LEU A 126 12.79 13.32 8.77
N ASP A 127 12.67 12.46 9.79
CA ASP A 127 13.74 11.57 10.23
C ASP A 127 14.08 10.50 9.16
N GLU A 128 13.06 9.89 8.53
CA GLU A 128 13.27 8.92 7.45
C GLU A 128 13.92 9.59 6.23
N TYR A 129 13.51 10.82 5.90
CA TYR A 129 14.12 11.60 4.82
C TYR A 129 15.58 11.91 5.11
N ALA A 130 15.88 12.41 6.32
CA ALA A 130 17.24 12.71 6.74
C ALA A 130 18.14 11.46 6.71
N ALA A 131 17.64 10.31 7.15
CA ALA A 131 18.39 9.06 7.16
C ALA A 131 18.61 8.46 5.76
N SER A 132 17.60 8.53 4.88
CA SER A 132 17.75 8.04 3.50
C SER A 132 18.81 8.83 2.73
N ALA A 133 18.98 10.11 3.07
CA ALA A 133 19.86 11.07 2.39
C ALA A 133 19.67 11.12 0.86
N VAL A 134 18.56 10.59 0.34
CA VAL A 134 18.33 10.53 -1.10
C VAL A 134 17.84 11.89 -1.58
N ARG A 135 16.85 12.53 -0.93
CA ARG A 135 16.25 13.79 -1.38
C ARG A 135 15.85 14.72 -0.23
N PRO A 136 15.81 16.05 -0.45
CA PRO A 136 15.17 16.98 0.48
C PRO A 136 13.67 16.69 0.63
N PHE A 137 13.16 16.86 1.85
CA PHE A 137 11.75 16.60 2.16
C PHE A 137 10.79 17.49 1.36
N GLU A 138 11.20 18.73 1.05
CA GLU A 138 10.42 19.74 0.34
C GLU A 138 10.20 19.34 -1.12
N GLU A 139 11.12 18.56 -1.70
CA GLU A 139 11.09 18.13 -3.09
C GLU A 139 10.34 16.81 -3.30
N ARG A 140 9.88 16.14 -2.22
CA ARG A 140 9.31 14.79 -2.27
C ARG A 140 8.21 14.57 -3.32
N GLY A 141 7.39 15.59 -3.55
CA GLY A 141 6.34 15.52 -4.56
C GLY A 141 6.90 15.42 -5.99
N ALA A 142 7.86 16.28 -6.32
CA ALA A 142 8.52 16.27 -7.63
C ALA A 142 9.45 15.06 -7.79
N ALA A 143 10.08 14.61 -6.69
CA ALA A 143 10.85 13.38 -6.69
C ALA A 143 9.97 12.16 -7.01
N LEU A 144 8.77 12.08 -6.41
CA LEU A 144 7.80 11.01 -6.72
C LEU A 144 7.38 11.06 -8.20
N ASP A 145 7.10 12.26 -8.74
CA ASP A 145 6.75 12.43 -10.16
C ASP A 145 7.84 11.83 -11.07
N GLU A 146 9.10 12.20 -10.84
CA GLU A 146 10.23 11.69 -11.62
C GLU A 146 10.46 10.18 -11.42
N ILE A 147 10.27 9.66 -10.20
CA ILE A 147 10.42 8.22 -9.93
C ILE A 147 9.41 7.39 -10.72
N ILE A 148 8.17 7.87 -10.86
CA ILE A 148 7.16 7.20 -11.68
C ILE A 148 7.63 7.16 -13.14
N GLU A 149 8.14 8.27 -13.67
CA GLU A 149 8.67 8.32 -15.04
C GLU A 149 9.86 7.37 -15.25
N VAL A 150 10.82 7.34 -14.31
CA VAL A 150 11.95 6.39 -14.32
C VAL A 150 11.45 4.95 -14.30
N CYS A 151 10.46 4.64 -13.47
CA CYS A 151 9.85 3.31 -13.42
C CYS A 151 9.28 2.95 -14.80
N ARG A 152 8.46 3.81 -15.40
CA ARG A 152 7.88 3.57 -16.73
C ARG A 152 8.95 3.38 -17.81
N ALA A 153 10.03 4.18 -17.79
CA ALA A 153 11.13 4.05 -18.74
C ALA A 153 11.85 2.70 -18.59
N VAL A 154 12.19 2.31 -17.35
CA VAL A 154 12.90 1.05 -17.05
C VAL A 154 12.04 -0.17 -17.39
N TRP A 155 10.74 -0.10 -17.16
CA TRP A 155 9.78 -1.17 -17.44
C TRP A 155 9.40 -1.27 -18.93
N GLY A 156 9.65 -0.21 -19.70
CA GLY A 156 9.41 -0.15 -21.14
C GLY A 156 10.42 -0.95 -21.98
N PRO A 157 10.27 -0.94 -23.32
CA PRO A 157 11.17 -1.63 -24.24
C PRO A 157 12.59 -1.04 -24.21
N ASP A 158 13.57 -1.85 -24.62
CA ASP A 158 14.94 -1.38 -24.83
C ASP A 158 15.11 -0.71 -26.21
N PRO A 159 16.09 0.19 -26.38
CA PRO A 159 16.96 0.72 -25.32
C PRO A 159 16.20 1.64 -24.37
N VAL A 160 16.44 1.48 -23.07
CA VAL A 160 15.96 2.43 -22.06
C VAL A 160 16.81 3.69 -22.16
N VAL A 161 16.14 4.82 -22.34
CA VAL A 161 16.74 6.16 -22.30
C VAL A 161 15.86 7.04 -21.43
N TYR A 162 16.47 7.75 -20.49
CA TYR A 162 15.76 8.69 -19.63
C TYR A 162 16.66 9.85 -19.23
N GLU A 163 16.13 11.08 -19.28
CA GLU A 163 16.86 12.29 -18.89
C GLU A 163 15.94 13.15 -18.03
N GLY A 164 15.96 12.88 -16.73
CA GLY A 164 15.28 13.67 -15.71
C GLY A 164 16.27 14.50 -14.90
N ARG A 165 15.74 15.21 -13.89
CA ARG A 165 16.55 16.06 -13.01
C ARG A 165 17.38 15.23 -12.02
N LEU A 166 16.82 14.14 -11.53
CA LEU A 166 17.39 13.26 -10.52
C LEU A 166 18.07 12.03 -11.14
N THR A 167 17.58 11.56 -12.29
CA THR A 167 18.04 10.32 -12.91
C THR A 167 18.37 10.54 -14.38
N ARG A 168 19.52 10.03 -14.80
CA ARG A 168 19.90 9.94 -16.20
C ARG A 168 20.27 8.50 -16.53
N ILE A 169 19.61 7.95 -17.55
CA ILE A 169 19.88 6.63 -18.11
C ILE A 169 20.31 6.87 -19.56
N ALA A 170 21.60 6.67 -19.83
CA ALA A 170 22.08 6.57 -21.21
C ALA A 170 21.49 5.31 -21.88
N SER A 171 21.48 5.27 -23.21
CA SER A 171 20.99 4.12 -23.99
C SER A 171 21.52 2.80 -23.44
N ALA A 172 20.63 2.03 -22.81
CA ALA A 172 20.97 0.82 -22.06
C ALA A 172 19.93 -0.27 -22.28
N VAL A 173 20.38 -1.53 -22.17
CA VAL A 173 19.50 -2.69 -22.06
C VAL A 173 19.27 -2.95 -20.57
N VAL A 174 18.01 -2.98 -20.13
CA VAL A 174 17.68 -3.16 -18.71
C VAL A 174 16.67 -4.30 -18.55
N GLY A 175 17.13 -5.46 -18.08
CA GLY A 175 16.28 -6.64 -17.86
C GLY A 175 16.41 -7.24 -16.45
N PRO A 176 15.48 -8.11 -15.99
CA PRO A 176 14.25 -8.47 -16.70
C PRO A 176 13.26 -7.31 -16.80
N LYS A 177 12.40 -7.35 -17.82
CA LYS A 177 11.21 -6.51 -17.95
C LYS A 177 10.07 -7.13 -17.14
N PRO A 178 9.11 -6.33 -16.65
CA PRO A 178 7.89 -6.87 -16.05
C PRO A 178 7.17 -7.83 -17.00
N ALA A 179 6.52 -8.85 -16.45
CA ALA A 179 5.75 -9.81 -17.23
C ALA A 179 4.46 -9.19 -17.79
N ARG A 180 3.93 -8.15 -17.12
CA ARG A 180 2.86 -7.27 -17.62
C ARG A 180 3.11 -5.83 -17.13
N PRO A 181 2.45 -4.80 -17.68
CA PRO A 181 2.55 -3.45 -17.16
C PRO A 181 2.21 -3.40 -15.65
N ILE A 182 3.18 -2.98 -14.83
CA ILE A 182 3.00 -2.85 -13.38
C ILE A 182 2.08 -1.66 -13.10
N PRO A 183 0.94 -1.86 -12.42
CA PRO A 183 0.08 -0.76 -12.01
C PRO A 183 0.77 0.14 -10.97
N VAL A 184 0.77 1.45 -11.20
CA VAL A 184 1.24 2.46 -10.24
C VAL A 184 0.04 3.05 -9.52
N MET A 185 -0.03 2.88 -8.20
CA MET A 185 -1.11 3.43 -7.39
C MET A 185 -0.57 4.48 -6.42
N LEU A 186 -1.31 5.56 -6.16
CA LEU A 186 -0.85 6.62 -5.26
C LEU A 186 -1.73 6.78 -4.03
N ALA A 187 -1.07 6.85 -2.87
CA ALA A 187 -1.68 7.40 -1.67
C ALA A 187 -1.81 8.93 -1.82
N ALA A 188 -3.04 9.40 -2.02
CA ALA A 188 -3.34 10.79 -2.29
C ALA A 188 -4.53 11.27 -1.44
N GLY A 189 -4.30 12.27 -0.59
CA GLY A 189 -5.31 12.80 0.35
C GLY A 189 -5.55 14.31 0.24
N ASN A 190 -4.99 14.98 -0.76
CA ASN A 190 -5.21 16.41 -0.99
C ASN A 190 -5.19 16.74 -2.47
N ARG A 191 -5.66 17.94 -2.83
CA ARG A 191 -5.80 18.38 -4.24
C ARG A 191 -4.51 18.29 -5.06
N ARG A 192 -3.34 18.59 -4.48
CA ARG A 192 -2.05 18.47 -5.18
C ARG A 192 -1.72 17.01 -5.47
N ALA A 193 -1.98 16.11 -4.52
CA ALA A 193 -1.76 14.68 -4.69
C ALA A 193 -2.77 14.04 -5.66
N TRP A 194 -4.05 14.47 -5.65
CA TRP A 194 -5.04 13.99 -6.61
C TRP A 194 -4.73 14.42 -8.03
N ARG A 195 -4.22 15.64 -8.25
CA ARG A 195 -3.76 16.06 -9.57
C ARG A 195 -2.65 15.13 -10.07
N ARG A 196 -1.65 14.85 -9.23
CA ARG A 196 -0.58 13.89 -9.56
C ARG A 196 -1.13 12.51 -9.90
N LEU A 197 -2.07 12.01 -9.10
CA LEU A 197 -2.72 10.73 -9.33
C LEU A 197 -3.40 10.69 -10.70
N VAL A 198 -4.20 11.71 -11.02
CA VAL A 198 -4.91 11.79 -12.30
C VAL A 198 -3.93 11.88 -13.47
N ASP A 199 -2.85 12.63 -13.32
CA ASP A 199 -1.88 12.90 -14.39
C ASP A 199 -0.87 11.74 -14.61
N HIS A 200 -0.47 11.00 -13.56
CA HIS A 200 0.69 10.10 -13.62
C HIS A 200 0.45 8.66 -13.14
N ALA A 201 -0.68 8.35 -12.50
CA ALA A 201 -0.92 7.05 -11.86
C ALA A 201 -2.06 6.25 -12.51
N ASP A 202 -2.11 4.95 -12.24
CA ASP A 202 -3.17 4.03 -12.67
C ASP A 202 -4.28 3.91 -11.63
N GLY A 203 -4.01 4.27 -10.38
CA GLY A 203 -4.97 4.05 -9.29
C GLY A 203 -4.75 4.89 -8.02
N TRP A 204 -5.76 4.83 -7.17
CA TRP A 204 -5.85 5.51 -5.88
C TRP A 204 -5.78 4.52 -4.72
N LEU A 205 -4.95 4.85 -3.73
CA LEU A 205 -4.83 4.15 -2.45
C LEU A 205 -5.34 5.06 -1.31
N PRO A 206 -6.67 5.19 -1.11
CA PRO A 206 -7.21 5.89 0.05
C PRO A 206 -7.01 5.11 1.35
N VAL A 207 -7.09 5.84 2.46
CA VAL A 207 -7.20 5.26 3.80
C VAL A 207 -8.65 5.30 4.25
N GLY A 208 -9.12 4.21 4.85
CA GLY A 208 -10.44 4.08 5.45
C GLY A 208 -10.62 5.09 6.59
N MET A 209 -11.59 5.98 6.42
CA MET A 209 -12.06 6.93 7.42
C MET A 209 -13.58 6.72 7.57
N GLY A 210 -14.38 7.77 7.78
CA GLY A 210 -15.84 7.62 7.63
C GLY A 210 -16.21 7.33 6.18
N ALA A 211 -17.19 6.46 5.94
CA ALA A 211 -17.59 6.05 4.58
C ALA A 211 -18.01 7.25 3.71
N GLU A 212 -18.77 8.20 4.28
CA GLU A 212 -19.16 9.43 3.58
C GLU A 212 -17.93 10.27 3.18
N GLN A 213 -16.93 10.36 4.05
CA GLN A 213 -15.70 11.11 3.78
C GLN A 213 -14.91 10.47 2.63
N VAL A 214 -14.78 9.14 2.62
CA VAL A 214 -14.13 8.41 1.53
C VAL A 214 -14.92 8.58 0.23
N ALA A 215 -16.26 8.49 0.27
CA ALA A 215 -17.11 8.72 -0.88
C ALA A 215 -16.99 10.16 -1.43
N ALA A 216 -16.87 11.16 -0.56
CA ALA A 216 -16.65 12.54 -0.95
C ALA A 216 -15.29 12.75 -1.64
N GLN A 217 -14.22 12.16 -1.09
CA GLN A 217 -12.91 12.17 -1.74
C GLN A 217 -12.95 11.47 -3.09
N TRP A 218 -13.67 10.35 -3.19
CA TRP A 218 -13.81 9.63 -4.46
C TRP A 218 -14.50 10.46 -5.54
N ARG A 219 -15.59 11.16 -5.19
CA ARG A 219 -16.25 12.11 -6.10
C ARG A 219 -15.29 13.18 -6.60
N GLN A 220 -14.49 13.77 -5.70
CA GLN A 220 -13.52 14.81 -6.05
C GLN A 220 -12.41 14.30 -6.98
N VAL A 221 -11.92 13.07 -6.77
CA VAL A 221 -10.93 12.45 -7.67
C VAL A 221 -11.53 12.23 -9.07
N ARG A 222 -12.77 11.74 -9.14
CA ARG A 222 -13.48 11.52 -10.42
C ARG A 222 -13.76 12.81 -11.16
N GLU A 223 -14.27 13.83 -10.47
CA GLU A 223 -14.50 15.16 -11.05
C GLU A 223 -13.21 15.76 -11.59
N LEU A 224 -12.09 15.61 -10.86
CA LEU A 224 -10.79 16.07 -11.33
C LEU A 224 -10.32 15.27 -12.56
N ALA A 225 -10.53 13.96 -12.59
CA ALA A 225 -10.21 13.11 -13.74
C ALA A 225 -10.98 13.55 -14.99
N GLU A 226 -12.29 13.81 -14.85
CA GLU A 226 -13.16 14.31 -15.92
C GLU A 226 -12.68 15.70 -16.41
N GLN A 227 -12.37 16.62 -15.49
CA GLN A 227 -11.85 17.95 -15.83
C GLN A 227 -10.52 17.91 -16.58
N ARG A 228 -9.70 16.87 -16.36
CA ARG A 228 -8.42 16.68 -17.07
C ARG A 228 -8.55 15.79 -18.31
N GLY A 229 -9.77 15.37 -18.65
CA GLY A 229 -10.05 14.57 -19.84
C GLY A 229 -9.50 13.15 -19.77
N ARG A 230 -9.27 12.62 -18.57
CA ARG A 230 -8.81 11.23 -18.40
C ARG A 230 -9.93 10.27 -18.82
N THR A 231 -9.58 9.28 -19.66
CA THR A 231 -10.53 8.27 -20.15
C THR A 231 -10.30 6.89 -19.54
N GLU A 232 -9.08 6.65 -19.06
CA GLU A 232 -8.66 5.42 -18.42
C GLU A 232 -9.25 5.32 -17.02
N PRO A 233 -9.82 4.17 -16.63
CA PRO A 233 -10.34 3.98 -15.29
C PRO A 233 -9.24 4.17 -14.24
N ILE A 234 -9.64 4.62 -13.06
CA ILE A 234 -8.76 4.76 -11.90
C ILE A 234 -9.02 3.54 -11.00
N ARG A 235 -8.01 2.66 -10.89
CA ARG A 235 -8.06 1.52 -9.96
C ARG A 235 -8.18 2.02 -8.52
N THR A 236 -8.89 1.30 -7.65
CA THR A 236 -9.09 1.72 -6.26
C THR A 236 -8.86 0.59 -5.27
N VAL A 237 -7.97 0.82 -4.30
CA VAL A 237 -7.72 -0.11 -3.19
C VAL A 237 -7.79 0.67 -1.88
N LEU A 238 -8.85 0.48 -1.11
CA LEU A 238 -9.04 1.15 0.18
C LEU A 238 -8.25 0.42 1.27
N ARG A 239 -7.24 1.06 1.86
CA ARG A 239 -6.55 0.51 3.04
C ARG A 239 -7.37 0.80 4.29
N VAL A 240 -7.80 -0.23 5.01
CA VAL A 240 -8.45 -0.08 6.32
C VAL A 240 -7.50 -0.56 7.41
N ASN A 241 -7.22 0.31 8.38
CA ASN A 241 -6.39 -0.02 9.53
C ASN A 241 -7.30 -0.41 10.69
N THR A 242 -7.33 -1.69 11.03
CA THR A 242 -8.23 -2.18 12.06
C THR A 242 -7.70 -1.88 13.46
N VAL A 243 -8.61 -1.76 14.42
CA VAL A 243 -8.32 -1.83 15.87
C VAL A 243 -9.22 -2.93 16.43
N ARG A 244 -8.77 -4.17 16.30
CA ARG A 244 -9.55 -5.35 16.69
C ARG A 244 -9.58 -5.47 18.21
N LEU A 245 -10.78 -5.65 18.74
CA LEU A 245 -11.04 -5.94 20.15
C LEU A 245 -11.65 -7.33 20.31
N PRO A 246 -11.43 -8.03 21.44
CA PRO A 246 -12.04 -9.33 21.70
C PRO A 246 -13.58 -9.29 21.83
N LYS A 247 -14.15 -8.12 22.07
CA LYS A 247 -15.58 -7.87 22.25
C LYS A 247 -16.00 -6.63 21.47
N ALA A 248 -17.30 -6.48 21.27
CA ALA A 248 -17.85 -5.28 20.66
C ALA A 248 -17.48 -4.03 21.48
N TYR A 249 -17.15 -2.95 20.78
CA TYR A 249 -16.97 -1.64 21.38
C TYR A 249 -18.35 -0.99 21.58
N GLU A 250 -18.69 -0.67 22.83
CA GLU A 250 -20.02 -0.15 23.21
C GLU A 250 -20.09 1.39 23.27
N GLY A 251 -18.95 2.08 23.18
CA GLY A 251 -18.92 3.54 23.22
C GLY A 251 -19.49 4.19 21.95
N ALA A 252 -20.18 5.31 22.12
CA ALA A 252 -20.75 6.09 21.01
C ALA A 252 -19.69 6.78 20.13
N ASP A 253 -18.45 6.85 20.61
CA ASP A 253 -17.26 7.40 19.96
C ASP A 253 -16.44 6.33 19.20
N ARG A 254 -17.05 5.18 18.90
CA ARG A 254 -16.42 4.11 18.10
C ARG A 254 -15.89 4.67 16.79
N ARG A 255 -14.60 4.47 16.53
CA ARG A 255 -14.00 4.82 15.24
C ARG A 255 -14.28 3.74 14.20
N PRO A 256 -14.32 4.06 12.90
CA PRO A 256 -14.36 3.06 11.84
C PRO A 256 -13.25 2.02 12.02
N PHE A 257 -13.61 0.76 11.76
CA PHE A 257 -12.75 -0.43 11.86
C PHE A 257 -12.23 -0.74 13.28
N GLN A 258 -12.85 -0.17 14.31
CA GLN A 258 -12.59 -0.47 15.71
C GLN A 258 -13.69 -1.34 16.30
N GLY A 259 -13.31 -2.43 16.99
CA GLY A 259 -14.25 -3.28 17.72
C GLY A 259 -14.08 -4.76 17.43
N SER A 260 -15.16 -5.51 17.63
CA SER A 260 -15.22 -6.94 17.28
C SER A 260 -15.10 -7.17 15.78
N VAL A 261 -14.86 -8.42 15.36
CA VAL A 261 -14.86 -8.77 13.93
C VAL A 261 -16.19 -8.43 13.26
N ASP A 262 -17.33 -8.60 13.95
CA ASP A 262 -18.64 -8.25 13.40
C ASP A 262 -18.75 -6.75 13.11
N GLN A 263 -18.32 -5.89 14.05
CA GLN A 263 -18.30 -4.44 13.83
C GLN A 263 -17.33 -4.03 12.73
N ILE A 264 -16.18 -4.69 12.61
CA ILE A 264 -15.25 -4.46 11.51
C ILE A 264 -15.90 -4.82 10.17
N VAL A 265 -16.62 -5.94 10.10
CA VAL A 265 -17.32 -6.38 8.87
C VAL A 265 -18.49 -5.46 8.52
N GLU A 266 -19.22 -4.95 9.51
CA GLU A 266 -20.23 -3.90 9.31
C GLU A 266 -19.61 -2.66 8.65
N ASP A 267 -18.46 -2.20 9.15
CA ASP A 267 -17.74 -1.07 8.56
C ASP A 267 -17.24 -1.39 7.14
N LEU A 268 -16.75 -2.61 6.90
CA LEU A 268 -16.34 -3.05 5.56
C LEU A 268 -17.53 -3.02 4.58
N ALA A 269 -18.71 -3.47 5.01
CA ALA A 269 -19.91 -3.48 4.18
C ALA A 269 -20.37 -2.05 3.83
N GLU A 270 -20.32 -1.13 4.80
CA GLU A 270 -20.60 0.29 4.57
C GLU A 270 -19.64 0.88 3.53
N HIS A 271 -18.35 0.53 3.59
CA HIS A 271 -17.35 1.02 2.64
C HIS A 271 -17.43 0.34 1.27
N ALA A 272 -17.82 -0.93 1.20
CA ALA A 272 -18.04 -1.64 -0.07
C ALA A 272 -19.15 -0.96 -0.89
N ALA A 273 -20.17 -0.38 -0.23
CA ALA A 273 -21.24 0.37 -0.89
C ALA A 273 -20.78 1.65 -1.61
N ILE A 274 -19.56 2.15 -1.34
CA ILE A 274 -18.96 3.28 -2.09
C ILE A 274 -18.66 2.88 -3.54
N GLY A 275 -18.47 1.59 -3.81
CA GLY A 275 -18.15 1.07 -5.14
C GLY A 275 -16.67 1.17 -5.52
N LEU A 276 -15.78 1.13 -4.52
CA LEU A 276 -14.34 0.94 -4.75
C LEU A 276 -14.07 -0.54 -5.11
N GLU A 277 -13.03 -0.80 -5.89
CA GLU A 277 -12.75 -2.13 -6.46
C GLU A 277 -12.29 -3.14 -5.41
N GLU A 278 -11.48 -2.71 -4.46
CA GLU A 278 -10.83 -3.57 -3.47
C GLU A 278 -10.71 -2.89 -2.10
N ILE A 279 -10.82 -3.69 -1.04
CA ILE A 279 -10.50 -3.28 0.33
C ILE A 279 -9.33 -4.11 0.85
N LEU A 280 -8.21 -3.44 1.14
CA LEU A 280 -7.07 -3.99 1.86
C LEU A 280 -7.34 -3.90 3.37
N VAL A 281 -7.45 -5.05 4.03
CA VAL A 281 -7.63 -5.14 5.49
C VAL A 281 -6.29 -5.32 6.19
N ASP A 282 -5.91 -4.35 7.03
CA ASP A 282 -4.71 -4.43 7.85
C ASP A 282 -5.02 -4.99 9.24
N LEU A 283 -4.60 -6.23 9.48
CA LEU A 283 -4.80 -6.96 10.74
C LEU A 283 -3.50 -7.13 11.54
N GLN A 284 -2.33 -6.94 10.91
CA GLN A 284 -1.05 -7.41 11.46
C GLN A 284 -0.70 -6.79 12.81
N GLY A 285 -1.04 -5.51 13.03
CA GLY A 285 -0.74 -4.80 14.27
C GLY A 285 -1.61 -5.25 15.46
N ASN A 286 -2.69 -5.97 15.20
CA ASN A 286 -3.66 -6.39 16.22
C ASN A 286 -3.61 -7.89 16.53
N ALA A 287 -2.76 -8.64 15.85
CA ALA A 287 -2.55 -10.06 16.09
C ALA A 287 -1.26 -10.28 16.91
N ARG A 288 -1.32 -11.20 17.88
CA ARG A 288 -0.19 -11.53 18.76
C ARG A 288 0.92 -12.27 18.02
N ASP A 289 0.55 -13.09 17.05
CA ASP A 289 1.46 -13.92 16.24
C ASP A 289 0.83 -14.28 14.89
N ALA A 290 1.59 -14.97 14.04
CA ALA A 290 1.16 -15.39 12.72
C ALA A 290 -0.02 -16.37 12.73
N ARG A 291 -0.21 -17.14 13.81
CA ARG A 291 -1.35 -18.05 13.93
C ARG A 291 -2.63 -17.25 14.14
N GLU A 292 -2.62 -16.33 15.10
CA GLU A 292 -3.77 -15.46 15.33
C GLU A 292 -4.08 -14.59 14.10
N LEU A 293 -3.07 -14.08 13.40
CA LEU A 293 -3.28 -13.32 12.17
C LEU A 293 -4.08 -14.14 11.12
N LYS A 294 -3.72 -15.41 10.91
CA LYS A 294 -4.44 -16.29 9.99
C LYS A 294 -5.85 -16.62 10.47
N ASP A 295 -6.00 -16.94 11.76
CA ASP A 295 -7.31 -17.29 12.34
C ASP A 295 -8.29 -16.11 12.19
N VAL A 296 -7.83 -14.88 12.49
CA VAL A 296 -8.64 -13.66 12.34
C VAL A 296 -8.89 -13.32 10.87
N ALA A 297 -7.88 -13.47 9.99
CA ALA A 297 -8.06 -13.24 8.56
C ALA A 297 -9.11 -14.19 7.97
N ALA A 298 -9.13 -15.46 8.37
CA ALA A 298 -10.17 -16.40 7.96
C ALA A 298 -11.55 -15.96 8.46
N GLU A 299 -11.68 -15.59 9.74
CA GLU A 299 -12.96 -15.14 10.32
C GLU A 299 -13.48 -13.87 9.61
N VAL A 300 -12.62 -12.88 9.39
CA VAL A 300 -12.98 -11.63 8.69
C VAL A 300 -13.42 -11.94 7.26
N PHE A 301 -12.68 -12.80 6.54
CA PHE A 301 -13.02 -13.15 5.16
C PHE A 301 -14.36 -13.87 5.07
N GLU A 302 -14.59 -14.90 5.89
CA GLU A 302 -15.85 -15.66 5.89
C GLU A 302 -17.05 -14.74 6.18
N LYS A 303 -16.93 -13.87 7.20
CA LYS A 303 -18.00 -12.94 7.56
C LYS A 303 -18.21 -11.84 6.52
N ALA A 304 -17.14 -11.31 5.92
CA ALA A 304 -17.25 -10.34 4.84
C ALA A 304 -17.98 -10.93 3.63
N ARG A 305 -17.64 -12.16 3.22
CA ARG A 305 -18.35 -12.85 2.14
C ARG A 305 -19.81 -13.14 2.50
N ALA A 306 -20.10 -13.52 3.75
CA ALA A 306 -21.48 -13.70 4.21
C ALA A 306 -22.30 -12.39 4.21
N ALA A 307 -21.63 -11.25 4.39
CA ALA A 307 -22.22 -9.91 4.28
C ALA A 307 -22.36 -9.40 2.82
N GLY A 308 -21.98 -10.19 1.82
CA GLY A 308 -22.10 -9.84 0.41
C GLY A 308 -20.99 -8.93 -0.12
N ILE A 309 -19.89 -8.82 0.61
CA ILE A 309 -18.68 -8.08 0.19
C ILE A 309 -17.88 -8.94 -0.78
#